data_AF-A0A7K0XIY3-F1
#
_entry.id   AF-A0A7K0XIY3-F1
#
_cell.length_a   1.000
_cell.length_b   1.000
_cell.length_c   1.000
_cell.angle_alpha   90.00
_cell.angle_beta   90.00
_cell.angle_gamma   90.00
#
_symmetry.space_group_name_H-M   'P 1'
#
loop_
_entity.id
_entity.type
_entity.pdbx_description
1 polymer ?
#
loop_
_entity_poly.entity_id
_entity_poly.type
_entity_poly.pdbx_seq_one_letter_code
_entity_poly.pdbx_strand_id
1 'polypeptide(L)'
;MTIQSRPRDTDRKTRVHLSVYDRTKFLMLFTLTFFVLAWASMADNPLLSFNDAIVKTADEKLWLLVLAGVEIVRQIHFILAELLAPYHGIWLKYFSFVNRLLGKLSDWNRFRLGRVIKWLIFVAMLSIILGAVYKETPIRALFLAPKALWSVLPMIGQLMFAVVFVIIQFAAIFWFLSRGGVDTYFPDDIRTRFSD
;
A
#
# COMPACT_ATOMS: atom_id res chain seq x y z
N MET A 1 26.91 -22.16 30.86
CA MET A 1 25.77 -21.28 30.50
C MET A 1 24.91 -22.02 29.49
N THR A 2 23.73 -22.48 29.86
CA THR A 2 22.77 -23.09 28.93
C THR A 2 22.14 -21.99 28.09
N ILE A 3 22.43 -21.96 26.80
CA ILE A 3 21.81 -21.01 25.86
C ILE A 3 20.33 -21.39 25.75
N GLN A 4 19.47 -20.64 26.43
CA GLN A 4 18.03 -20.86 26.37
C GLN A 4 17.53 -20.39 25.01
N SER A 5 17.20 -21.34 24.13
CA SER A 5 16.67 -21.06 22.79
C SER A 5 15.33 -20.31 22.88
N ARG A 6 15.09 -19.36 21.97
CA ARG A 6 13.82 -18.61 21.89
C ARG A 6 12.63 -19.59 21.87
N PRO A 7 11.58 -19.36 22.69
CA PRO A 7 10.39 -20.21 22.69
C PRO A 7 9.78 -20.29 21.29
N ARG A 8 9.47 -21.51 20.84
CA ARG A 8 8.74 -21.75 19.59
C ARG A 8 7.33 -21.17 19.74
N ASP A 9 6.76 -20.71 18.63
CA ASP A 9 5.44 -20.08 18.67
C ASP A 9 4.33 -21.04 19.12
N THR A 10 4.52 -22.35 18.92
CA THR A 10 3.64 -23.41 19.43
C THR A 10 3.62 -23.53 20.95
N ASP A 11 4.72 -23.13 21.61
CA ASP A 11 4.91 -23.31 23.04
C ASP A 11 4.44 -22.06 23.82
N ARG A 12 4.05 -21.01 23.11
CA ARG A 12 3.58 -19.74 23.70
C ARG A 12 2.11 -19.86 24.09
N LYS A 13 1.80 -19.48 25.33
CA LYS A 13 0.42 -19.42 25.86
C LYS A 13 -0.34 -18.18 25.40
N THR A 14 0.37 -17.12 25.04
CA THR A 14 -0.19 -15.87 24.53
C THR A 14 0.51 -15.48 23.24
N ARG A 15 -0.13 -14.60 22.49
CA ARG A 15 0.42 -14.10 21.24
C ARG A 15 1.69 -13.27 21.48
N VAL A 16 2.58 -13.28 20.48
CA VAL A 16 3.74 -12.38 20.45
C VAL A 16 3.28 -10.92 20.40
N HIS A 17 3.88 -10.08 21.24
CA HIS A 17 3.62 -8.65 21.23
C HIS A 17 3.93 -8.03 19.86
N LEU A 18 2.94 -7.36 19.28
CA LEU A 18 3.12 -6.52 18.10
C LEU A 18 4.00 -5.31 18.41
N SER A 19 4.83 -4.92 17.42
CA SER A 19 5.57 -3.66 17.44
C SER A 19 4.61 -2.46 17.51
N VAL A 20 5.06 -1.35 18.08
CA VAL A 20 4.25 -0.12 18.13
C VAL A 20 3.86 0.35 16.74
N TYR A 21 4.80 0.27 15.78
CA TYR A 21 4.54 0.62 14.38
C TYR A 21 3.42 -0.23 13.76
N ASP A 22 3.41 -1.55 13.98
CA ASP A 22 2.37 -2.43 13.43
C ASP A 22 0.98 -2.22 14.03
N ARG A 23 0.92 -1.63 15.24
CA ARG A 23 -0.34 -1.24 15.87
C ARG A 23 -0.86 0.05 15.28
N THR A 24 -0.01 1.04 15.09
CA THR A 24 -0.44 2.41 14.80
C THR A 24 -0.45 2.77 13.32
N LYS A 25 0.30 2.06 12.45
CA LYS A 25 0.45 2.44 11.03
C LYS A 25 -0.86 2.63 10.27
N PHE A 26 -1.86 1.77 10.49
CA PHE A 26 -3.14 1.88 9.79
C PHE A 26 -4.01 3.01 10.37
N LEU A 27 -4.02 3.19 11.70
CA LEU A 27 -4.68 4.36 12.30
C LEU A 27 -4.04 5.66 11.83
N MET A 28 -2.71 5.75 11.84
CA MET A 28 -2.00 6.91 11.30
C MET A 28 -2.36 7.16 9.83
N LEU A 29 -2.39 6.10 9.01
CA LEU A 29 -2.79 6.21 7.60
C LEU A 29 -4.22 6.77 7.46
N PHE A 30 -5.18 6.23 8.20
CA PHE A 30 -6.58 6.67 8.12
C PHE A 30 -6.76 8.07 8.68
N THR A 31 -6.14 8.40 9.81
CA THR A 31 -6.15 9.74 10.40
C THR A 31 -5.53 10.77 9.47
N LEU A 32 -4.36 10.49 8.91
CA LEU A 32 -3.71 11.38 7.95
C LEU A 32 -4.58 11.57 6.70
N THR A 33 -5.11 10.48 6.15
CA THR A 33 -6.02 10.53 4.99
C THR A 33 -7.25 11.38 5.31
N PHE A 34 -7.86 11.20 6.48
CA PHE A 34 -9.03 11.95 6.90
C PHE A 34 -8.74 13.45 6.97
N PHE A 35 -7.65 13.86 7.61
CA PHE A 35 -7.29 15.27 7.73
C PHE A 35 -6.88 15.89 6.38
N VAL A 36 -6.21 15.13 5.51
CA VAL A 36 -5.90 15.60 4.15
C VAL A 36 -7.19 15.83 3.35
N LEU A 37 -8.18 14.95 3.48
CA LEU A 37 -9.48 15.12 2.82
C LEU A 37 -10.28 16.29 3.39
N ALA A 38 -10.27 16.48 4.71
CA ALA A 38 -10.90 17.63 5.35
C ALA A 38 -10.23 18.94 4.90
N TRP A 39 -8.90 18.97 4.87
CA TRP A 39 -8.14 20.11 4.35
C TRP A 39 -8.45 20.39 2.89
N ALA A 40 -8.52 19.37 2.04
CA ALA A 40 -8.90 19.51 0.63
C ALA A 40 -10.28 20.16 0.49
N SER A 41 -11.25 19.78 1.33
CA SER A 41 -12.58 20.40 1.30
C SER A 41 -12.58 21.89 1.68
N MET A 42 -11.66 22.33 2.54
CA MET A 42 -11.47 23.75 2.86
C MET A 42 -10.75 24.50 1.74
N ALA A 43 -9.80 23.85 1.07
CA ALA A 43 -9.11 24.43 -0.08
C ALA A 43 -10.07 24.66 -1.26
N ASP A 44 -11.03 23.75 -1.45
CA ASP A 44 -12.05 23.86 -2.49
C ASP A 44 -13.12 24.92 -2.16
N ASN A 45 -13.38 25.19 -0.87
CA ASN A 45 -14.37 26.17 -0.43
C ASN A 45 -13.82 27.09 0.68
N PRO A 46 -13.40 28.33 0.34
CA PRO A 46 -12.81 29.28 1.28
C PRO A 46 -13.72 29.71 2.45
N LEU A 47 -15.04 29.48 2.35
CA LEU A 47 -16.01 29.83 3.38
C LEU A 47 -16.21 28.69 4.39
N LEU A 48 -15.68 27.50 4.13
CA LEU A 48 -15.87 26.33 4.97
C LEU A 48 -14.93 26.40 6.19
N SER A 49 -15.51 26.46 7.38
CA SER A 49 -14.74 26.44 8.62
C SER A 49 -14.11 25.04 8.85
N PHE A 50 -13.05 24.98 9.67
CA PHE A 50 -12.39 23.70 9.98
C PHE A 50 -13.32 22.68 10.66
N ASN A 51 -14.18 23.14 11.57
CA ASN A 51 -15.14 22.26 12.24
C ASN A 51 -16.17 21.70 11.25
N ASP A 52 -16.70 22.55 10.37
CA ASP A 52 -17.66 22.14 9.34
C ASP A 52 -17.00 21.19 8.33
N ALA A 53 -15.74 21.42 7.98
CA ALA A 53 -14.96 20.54 7.11
C ALA A 53 -14.76 19.14 7.72
N ILE A 54 -14.50 19.05 9.02
CA ILE A 54 -14.40 17.77 9.73
C ILE A 54 -15.74 17.03 9.69
N VAL A 55 -16.84 17.70 10.07
CA VAL A 55 -18.18 17.10 10.09
C VAL A 55 -18.58 16.64 8.69
N LYS A 56 -18.41 17.50 7.68
CA LYS A 56 -18.68 17.18 6.27
C LYS A 56 -17.86 15.98 5.80
N THR A 57 -16.58 15.93 6.15
CA THR A 57 -15.72 14.80 5.76
C THR A 57 -16.12 13.51 6.46
N ALA A 58 -16.52 13.56 7.73
CA ALA A 58 -17.02 12.41 8.46
C ALA A 58 -18.30 11.84 7.82
N ASP A 59 -19.23 12.70 7.41
CA ASP A 59 -20.48 12.30 6.76
C ASP A 59 -20.27 11.75 5.35
N GLU A 60 -19.45 12.42 4.54
CA GLU A 60 -19.19 11.99 3.15
C GLU A 60 -18.27 10.78 3.05
N LYS A 61 -17.34 10.63 4.00
CA LYS A 61 -16.31 9.58 4.01
C LYS A 61 -16.50 8.61 5.16
N LEU A 62 -17.75 8.29 5.49
CA LEU A 62 -18.10 7.28 6.52
C LEU A 62 -17.34 5.96 6.36
N TRP A 63 -17.05 5.54 5.13
CA TRP A 63 -16.27 4.34 4.86
C TRP A 63 -14.87 4.37 5.50
N LEU A 64 -14.23 5.54 5.60
CA LEU A 64 -12.93 5.71 6.23
C LEU A 64 -13.02 5.55 7.76
N LEU A 65 -14.11 6.06 8.37
CA LEU A 65 -14.40 5.86 9.79
C LEU A 65 -14.72 4.40 10.11
N VAL A 66 -15.44 3.71 9.22
CA VAL A 66 -15.69 2.27 9.34
C VAL A 66 -14.38 1.48 9.31
N LEU A 67 -13.47 1.81 8.39
CA LEU A 67 -12.14 1.18 8.34
C LEU A 67 -11.33 1.43 9.62
N ALA A 68 -11.35 2.65 10.14
CA ALA A 68 -10.73 2.98 11.43
C ALA A 68 -11.35 2.20 12.59
N GLY A 69 -12.69 2.06 12.62
CA GLY A 69 -13.39 1.25 13.61
C GLY A 69 -13.02 -0.23 13.55
N VAL A 70 -12.96 -0.81 12.36
CA VAL A 70 -12.49 -2.20 12.14
C VAL A 70 -11.05 -2.37 12.64
N GLU A 71 -10.20 -1.38 12.39
CA GLU A 71 -8.81 -1.36 12.85
C GLU A 71 -8.71 -1.29 14.39
N ILE A 72 -9.58 -0.51 15.05
CA ILE A 72 -9.68 -0.48 16.51
C ILE A 72 -10.08 -1.87 17.05
N VAL A 73 -11.09 -2.51 16.44
CA VAL A 73 -11.51 -3.87 16.83
C VAL A 73 -10.35 -4.86 16.66
N ARG A 74 -9.57 -4.76 15.57
CA ARG A 74 -8.37 -5.56 15.34
C ARG A 74 -7.34 -5.35 16.46
N GLN A 75 -7.10 -4.11 16.88
CA GLN A 75 -6.16 -3.80 17.96
C GLN A 75 -6.63 -4.37 19.31
N ILE A 76 -7.90 -4.20 19.64
CA ILE A 76 -8.51 -4.80 20.85
C ILE A 76 -8.33 -6.31 20.83
N HIS A 77 -8.67 -6.97 19.73
CA HIS A 77 -8.49 -8.41 19.56
C HIS A 77 -7.04 -8.84 19.81
N PHE A 78 -6.07 -8.10 19.29
CA PHE A 78 -4.67 -8.42 19.47
C PHE A 78 -4.13 -8.15 20.88
N ILE A 79 -4.56 -7.07 21.52
CA ILE A 79 -4.23 -6.80 22.92
C ILE A 79 -4.78 -7.91 23.83
N LEU A 80 -6.04 -8.31 23.63
CA LEU A 80 -6.63 -9.42 24.38
C LEU A 80 -5.87 -10.74 24.16
N ALA A 81 -5.42 -11.02 22.94
CA ALA A 81 -4.65 -12.23 22.64
C ALA A 81 -3.20 -12.21 23.20
N GLU A 82 -2.63 -11.03 23.43
CA GLU A 82 -1.31 -10.86 24.06
C GLU A 82 -1.39 -10.98 25.59
N LEU A 83 -2.48 -10.47 26.20
CA LEU A 83 -2.66 -10.44 27.65
C LEU A 83 -3.33 -11.71 28.21
N LEU A 84 -4.33 -12.26 27.52
CA LEU A 84 -5.17 -13.33 28.05
C LEU A 84 -4.89 -14.65 27.33
N ALA A 85 -4.18 -15.54 28.01
CA ALA A 85 -3.96 -16.93 27.56
C ALA A 85 -5.26 -17.68 27.17
N PRO A 86 -6.38 -17.61 27.93
CA PRO A 86 -7.60 -18.31 27.52
C PRO A 86 -8.21 -17.72 26.25
N TYR A 87 -8.20 -16.40 26.08
CA TYR A 87 -8.69 -15.73 24.87
C TYR A 87 -7.88 -16.17 23.65
N HIS A 88 -6.55 -16.12 23.73
CA HIS A 88 -5.67 -16.60 22.67
C HIS A 88 -5.90 -18.09 22.35
N GLY A 89 -6.08 -18.91 23.38
CA GLY A 89 -6.37 -20.35 23.24
C GLY A 89 -7.68 -20.65 22.53
N ILE A 90 -8.74 -19.86 22.74
CA ILE A 90 -10.01 -19.99 22.00
C ILE A 90 -9.78 -19.79 20.51
N TRP A 91 -9.09 -18.71 20.13
CA TRP A 91 -8.78 -18.42 18.74
C TRP A 91 -7.86 -19.47 18.13
N LEU A 92 -6.86 -19.96 18.86
CA LEU A 92 -5.97 -21.02 18.39
C LEU A 92 -6.75 -22.32 18.09
N LYS A 93 -7.70 -22.69 18.97
CA LYS A 93 -8.59 -23.84 18.75
C LYS A 93 -9.50 -23.64 17.54
N TYR A 94 -10.07 -22.44 17.39
CA TYR A 94 -10.90 -22.09 16.24
C TYR A 94 -10.11 -22.21 14.92
N PHE A 95 -8.92 -21.61 14.83
CA PHE A 95 -8.08 -21.72 13.63
C PHE A 95 -7.59 -23.14 13.35
N SER A 96 -7.27 -23.91 14.39
CA SER A 96 -6.93 -25.33 14.25
C SER A 96 -8.11 -26.14 13.69
N PHE A 97 -9.33 -25.87 14.18
CA PHE A 97 -10.55 -26.48 13.64
C PHE A 97 -10.77 -26.12 12.17
N VAL A 98 -10.68 -24.83 11.81
CA VAL A 98 -10.79 -24.37 10.42
C VAL A 98 -9.72 -25.02 9.54
N ASN A 99 -8.47 -25.09 10.02
CA ASN A 99 -7.38 -25.76 9.30
C ASN A 99 -7.64 -27.25 9.11
N ARG A 100 -8.24 -27.96 10.07
CA ARG A 100 -8.66 -29.37 9.89
C ARG A 100 -9.77 -29.52 8.86
N LEU A 101 -10.73 -28.61 8.83
CA LEU A 101 -11.78 -28.60 7.81
C LEU A 101 -11.19 -28.36 6.41
N LEU A 102 -10.33 -27.36 6.27
CA LEU A 102 -9.68 -27.02 5.01
C LEU A 102 -8.61 -28.03 4.59
N GLY A 103 -8.00 -28.74 5.55
CA GLY A 103 -7.04 -29.82 5.32
C GLY A 103 -7.64 -31.07 4.69
N LYS A 104 -8.98 -31.18 4.62
CA LYS A 104 -9.66 -32.20 3.81
C LYS A 104 -9.49 -31.95 2.31
N LEU A 105 -9.20 -30.71 1.91
CA LEU A 105 -8.87 -30.38 0.53
C LEU A 105 -7.37 -30.65 0.31
N SER A 106 -7.02 -31.13 -0.89
CA SER A 106 -5.61 -31.23 -1.28
C SER A 106 -4.94 -29.85 -1.22
N ASP A 107 -3.65 -29.82 -0.89
CA ASP A 107 -2.89 -28.56 -0.80
C ASP A 107 -2.95 -27.77 -2.11
N TRP A 108 -2.94 -28.48 -3.24
CA TRP A 108 -3.13 -27.89 -4.58
C TRP A 108 -4.50 -27.25 -4.77
N ASN A 109 -5.58 -27.87 -4.27
CA ASN A 109 -6.92 -27.29 -4.34
C ASN A 109 -7.05 -26.08 -3.41
N ARG A 110 -6.52 -26.14 -2.19
CA ARG A 110 -6.54 -25.03 -1.23
C ARG A 110 -5.82 -23.79 -1.78
N PHE A 111 -4.65 -23.99 -2.39
CA PHE A 111 -3.90 -22.92 -3.04
C PHE A 111 -4.66 -22.27 -4.20
N ARG A 112 -5.23 -23.09 -5.10
CA ARG A 112 -6.02 -22.60 -6.25
C ARG A 112 -7.27 -21.87 -5.79
N LEU A 113 -8.02 -22.44 -4.86
CA LEU A 113 -9.24 -21.83 -4.31
C LEU A 113 -8.93 -20.50 -3.62
N GLY A 114 -7.85 -20.44 -2.83
CA GLY A 114 -7.40 -19.18 -2.23
C GLY A 114 -7.04 -18.13 -3.28
N ARG A 115 -6.38 -18.53 -4.38
CA ARG A 115 -6.09 -17.61 -5.50
C ARG A 115 -7.36 -17.17 -6.22
N VAL A 116 -8.27 -18.09 -6.55
CA VAL A 116 -9.54 -17.78 -7.22
C VAL A 116 -10.37 -16.83 -6.38
N ILE A 117 -10.50 -17.07 -5.07
CA ILE A 117 -11.22 -16.17 -4.16
C ILE A 117 -10.58 -14.78 -4.14
N LYS A 118 -9.24 -14.68 -4.05
CA LYS A 118 -8.55 -13.39 -4.13
C LYS A 118 -8.86 -12.65 -5.44
N TRP A 119 -8.83 -13.35 -6.57
CA TRP A 119 -9.20 -12.77 -7.87
C TRP A 119 -10.67 -12.37 -7.94
N LEU A 120 -11.59 -13.18 -7.41
CA LEU A 120 -13.01 -12.85 -7.37
C LEU A 120 -13.27 -11.60 -6.52
N ILE A 121 -12.64 -11.50 -5.35
CA ILE A 121 -12.72 -10.30 -4.50
C ILE A 121 -12.14 -9.10 -5.24
N PHE A 122 -10.98 -9.24 -5.89
CA PHE A 122 -10.37 -8.17 -6.66
C PHE A 122 -11.28 -7.71 -7.81
N VAL A 123 -11.83 -8.63 -8.59
CA VAL A 123 -12.75 -8.35 -9.71
C VAL A 123 -14.04 -7.72 -9.21
N ALA A 124 -14.60 -8.18 -8.09
CA ALA A 124 -15.79 -7.59 -7.48
C ALA A 124 -15.53 -6.16 -6.98
N MET A 125 -14.39 -5.92 -6.33
CA MET A 125 -14.01 -4.59 -5.88
C MET A 125 -13.77 -3.65 -7.08
N LEU A 126 -13.06 -4.13 -8.10
CA LEU A 126 -12.84 -3.40 -9.35
C LEU A 126 -14.17 -3.05 -10.03
N SER A 127 -15.12 -3.98 -10.07
CA SER A 127 -16.42 -3.76 -10.71
C SER A 127 -17.24 -2.67 -10.00
N ILE A 128 -17.21 -2.62 -8.66
CA ILE A 128 -17.86 -1.57 -7.88
C ILE A 128 -17.21 -0.21 -8.16
N ILE A 129 -15.88 -0.14 -8.18
CA ILE A 129 -15.14 1.10 -8.46
C ILE A 129 -15.47 1.59 -9.87
N LEU A 130 -15.37 0.73 -10.87
CA LEU A 130 -15.69 1.09 -12.26
C LEU A 130 -17.17 1.47 -12.42
N GLY A 131 -18.08 0.80 -11.71
CA GLY A 131 -19.49 1.17 -11.67
C GLY A 131 -19.72 2.58 -11.13
N ALA A 132 -19.02 2.95 -10.05
CA ALA A 132 -19.07 4.29 -9.50
C ALA A 132 -18.48 5.35 -10.46
N VAL A 133 -17.40 5.02 -11.17
CA VAL A 133 -16.77 5.92 -12.16
C VAL A 133 -17.65 6.12 -13.40
N TYR A 134 -18.19 5.03 -13.95
CA TYR A 134 -19.02 5.06 -15.16
C TYR A 134 -20.50 5.37 -14.90
N LYS A 135 -20.92 5.46 -13.63
CA LYS A 135 -22.32 5.62 -13.22
C LYS A 135 -23.24 4.52 -13.76
N GLU A 136 -22.73 3.29 -13.80
CA GLU A 136 -23.41 2.11 -14.34
C GLU A 136 -23.44 0.97 -13.30
N THR A 137 -24.23 -0.07 -13.56
CA THR A 137 -24.24 -1.24 -12.66
C THR A 137 -22.86 -1.92 -12.65
N PRO A 138 -22.39 -2.47 -11.50
CA PRO A 138 -21.04 -3.04 -11.39
C PRO A 138 -20.74 -4.10 -12.45
N ILE A 139 -21.74 -4.91 -12.78
CA ILE A 139 -21.62 -5.96 -13.80
C ILE A 139 -21.38 -5.34 -15.18
N ARG A 140 -22.18 -4.35 -15.59
CA ARG A 140 -22.01 -3.66 -16.87
C ARG A 140 -20.68 -2.93 -16.96
N ALA A 141 -20.28 -2.28 -15.88
CA ALA A 141 -19.00 -1.56 -15.81
C ALA A 141 -17.79 -2.47 -16.07
N LEU A 142 -17.84 -3.73 -15.61
CA LEU A 142 -16.80 -4.71 -15.89
C LEU A 142 -16.67 -5.01 -17.40
N PHE A 143 -17.79 -5.11 -18.10
CA PHE A 143 -17.79 -5.33 -19.55
C PHE A 143 -17.35 -4.10 -20.36
N LEU A 144 -17.49 -2.90 -19.79
CA LEU A 144 -16.99 -1.66 -20.39
C LEU A 144 -15.48 -1.45 -20.15
N ALA A 145 -14.91 -2.12 -19.13
CA ALA A 145 -13.53 -1.96 -18.74
C ALA A 145 -12.52 -2.15 -19.90
N PRO A 146 -12.64 -3.17 -20.78
CA PRO A 146 -11.72 -3.33 -21.91
C PRO A 146 -11.75 -2.15 -22.88
N LYS A 147 -12.96 -1.63 -23.18
CA LYS A 147 -13.13 -0.47 -24.07
C LYS A 147 -12.48 0.78 -23.47
N ALA A 148 -12.66 0.99 -22.17
CA ALA A 148 -12.06 2.12 -21.48
C ALA A 148 -10.53 2.00 -21.40
N LEU A 149 -10.00 0.80 -21.14
CA LEU A 149 -8.56 0.55 -21.17
C LEU A 149 -7.99 0.89 -22.55
N TRP A 150 -8.70 0.50 -23.62
CA TRP A 150 -8.32 0.83 -24.99
C TRP A 150 -8.32 2.34 -25.27
N SER A 151 -9.29 3.09 -24.72
CA SER A 151 -9.30 4.56 -24.87
C SER A 151 -8.15 5.26 -24.14
N VAL A 152 -7.58 4.66 -23.10
CA VAL A 152 -6.48 5.24 -22.31
C VAL A 152 -5.11 4.80 -22.84
N LEU A 153 -5.03 3.74 -23.66
CA LEU A 153 -3.79 3.28 -24.29
C LEU A 153 -3.00 4.39 -25.02
N PRO A 154 -3.63 5.31 -25.79
CA PRO A 154 -2.90 6.41 -26.41
C PRO A 154 -2.18 7.30 -25.39
N MET A 155 -2.83 7.61 -24.27
CA MET A 155 -2.22 8.40 -23.19
C MET A 155 -1.06 7.65 -22.53
N ILE A 156 -1.23 6.36 -22.23
CA ILE A 156 -0.16 5.52 -21.69
C ILE A 156 1.00 5.45 -22.67
N GLY A 157 0.72 5.28 -23.95
CA GLY A 157 1.72 5.29 -25.03
C GLY A 157 2.46 6.63 -25.09
N GLN A 158 1.75 7.75 -24.96
CA GLN A 158 2.35 9.09 -24.92
C GLN A 158 3.26 9.26 -23.70
N LEU A 159 2.84 8.83 -22.51
CA LEU A 159 3.66 8.88 -21.29
C LEU A 159 4.90 7.99 -21.41
N MET A 160 4.75 6.77 -21.92
CA MET A 160 5.86 5.85 -22.18
C MET A 160 6.84 6.45 -23.19
N PHE A 161 6.33 7.05 -24.27
CA PHE A 161 7.15 7.75 -25.25
C PHE A 161 7.91 8.92 -24.64
N ALA A 162 7.26 9.72 -23.79
CA ALA A 162 7.90 10.82 -23.07
C ALA A 162 9.05 10.33 -22.18
N VAL A 163 8.86 9.22 -21.44
CA VAL A 163 9.92 8.62 -20.62
C VAL A 163 11.09 8.15 -21.48
N VAL A 164 10.83 7.42 -22.58
CA VAL A 164 11.87 6.97 -23.51
C VAL A 164 12.63 8.16 -24.11
N PHE A 165 11.91 9.20 -24.51
CA PHE A 165 12.49 10.42 -25.06
C PHE A 165 13.42 11.11 -24.06
N VAL A 166 13.01 11.23 -22.79
CA VAL A 166 13.85 11.78 -21.72
C VAL A 166 15.11 10.94 -21.50
N ILE A 167 15.00 9.62 -21.48
CA ILE A 167 16.16 8.72 -21.32
C ILE A 167 17.15 8.91 -22.46
N ILE A 168 16.67 8.97 -23.71
CA ILE A 168 17.52 9.18 -24.90
C ILE A 168 18.25 10.52 -24.81
N GLN A 169 17.57 11.59 -24.38
CA GLN A 169 18.21 12.89 -24.20
C GLN A 169 19.35 12.84 -23.19
N PHE A 170 19.12 12.25 -22.01
CA PHE A 170 20.17 12.11 -21.00
C PHE A 170 21.34 11.28 -21.53
N ALA A 171 21.07 10.14 -22.17
CA ALA A 171 22.12 9.31 -22.76
C ALA A 171 22.95 10.08 -23.81
N ALA A 172 22.31 10.86 -24.68
CA ALA A 172 22.98 11.68 -25.68
C ALA A 172 23.86 12.77 -25.05
N ILE A 173 23.35 13.47 -24.02
CA ILE A 173 24.11 14.48 -23.27
C ILE A 173 25.35 13.85 -22.63
N PHE A 174 25.20 12.75 -21.89
CA PHE A 174 26.33 12.08 -21.25
C PHE A 174 27.34 11.54 -22.25
N TRP A 175 26.88 11.01 -23.39
CA TRP A 175 27.75 10.57 -24.47
C TRP A 175 28.53 11.73 -25.10
N PHE A 176 27.91 12.90 -25.26
CA PHE A 176 28.59 14.08 -25.80
C PHE A 176 29.61 14.65 -24.80
N LEU A 177 29.24 14.71 -23.52
CA LEU A 177 30.14 15.17 -22.46
C LEU A 177 31.34 14.23 -22.25
N SER A 178 31.18 12.92 -22.44
CA SER A 178 32.27 11.94 -22.29
C SER A 178 33.32 11.99 -23.40
N ARG A 179 33.03 12.67 -24.52
CA ARG A 179 33.98 12.87 -25.64
C ARG A 179 34.96 14.02 -25.40
N GLY A 180 34.68 14.91 -24.45
CA GLY A 180 35.59 15.99 -24.06
C GLY A 180 36.66 15.44 -23.12
N GLY A 181 37.85 15.15 -23.64
CA GLY A 181 39.01 14.82 -22.81
C GLY A 181 39.39 16.02 -21.95
N VAL A 182 39.51 15.80 -20.64
CA VAL A 182 40.09 16.80 -19.73
C VAL A 182 41.57 16.46 -19.62
N ASP A 183 42.42 17.24 -20.28
CA ASP A 183 43.87 17.09 -20.13
C ASP A 183 44.23 17.41 -18.68
N THR A 184 44.66 16.38 -17.97
CA THR A 184 45.09 16.50 -16.58
C THR A 184 46.54 16.92 -16.60
N TYR A 185 46.80 18.22 -16.46
CA TYR A 185 48.16 18.74 -16.33
C TYR A 185 48.69 18.43 -14.94
N PHE A 186 49.78 17.66 -14.86
CA PHE A 186 50.45 17.43 -13.60
C PHE A 186 51.21 18.69 -13.16
N PRO A 187 51.45 18.88 -11.85
CA PRO A 187 52.14 20.07 -11.35
C PRO A 187 53.50 20.35 -12.01
N ASP A 188 54.15 19.30 -12.53
CA ASP A 188 55.43 19.37 -13.23
C ASP A 188 55.32 19.73 -14.73
N ASP A 189 54.13 19.71 -15.32
CA ASP A 189 53.89 20.03 -16.75
C ASP A 189 53.84 21.55 -17.01
N ILE A 190 53.77 22.37 -15.97
CA ILE A 190 53.65 23.84 -16.08
C ILE A 190 55.02 24.49 -15.86
N ARG A 191 55.63 24.99 -16.94
CA ARG A 191 56.98 25.60 -16.92
C ARG A 191 57.05 26.96 -16.23
N THR A 192 55.93 27.67 -16.11
CA THR A 192 55.88 29.03 -15.57
C THR A 192 55.08 29.05 -14.28
N ARG A 193 55.79 29.20 -13.17
CA ARG A 193 55.21 29.47 -11.85
C ARG A 193 55.30 30.98 -11.61
N PHE A 194 54.18 31.58 -11.24
CA PHE A 194 54.21 32.95 -10.72
C PHE A 194 55.00 32.92 -9.41
N SER A 195 56.10 33.67 -9.35
CA SER A 195 56.73 34.01 -8.08
C SER A 195 55.86 35.11 -7.46
N ASP A 196 55.40 34.86 -6.23
CA ASP A 196 54.76 35.88 -5.40
C ASP A 196 55.58 37.18 -5.36
#